data_AF-A0A0W4ZL19-F1
#
_entry.id   AF-A0A0W4ZL19-F1
#
_cell.length_a   1.000
_cell.length_b   1.000
_cell.length_c   1.000
_cell.angle_alpha   90.00
_cell.angle_beta   90.00
_cell.angle_gamma   90.00
#
_symmetry.space_group_name_H-M   'P 1'
#
loop_
_entity.id
_entity.type
_entity.pdbx_description
1 polymer ?
#
loop_
_entity_poly.entity_id
_entity_poly.type
_entity_poly.pdbx_seq_one_letter_code
_entity_poly.pdbx_strand_id
1 'polypeptide(L)'
;MTKPKSQSTKKDDEALVLEYLKKTNRPYSASEYSDICLNLHNAVAKSALTKILTALCDRGDVRCKTYGKQSVYVIDQDQFENPSPEELTIMDAKIEDLRQQIAVLQDKNKHMKQSLQLLTTQKTTAELQEISKDLDEKISILGNRLNSLQSGTVQLITVDEMQKIDKNYEQMRKIWKDRKALFRDLWDAVSEGVVSPSELKERLGIEDDEIDFSVDLLSGIR
;
A
#
# COMPACT_ATOMS: atom_id res chain seq x y z
N MET A 1 -7.30 22.30 21.44
CA MET A 1 -8.69 22.74 21.14
C MET A 1 -9.65 21.78 21.79
N THR A 2 -10.12 22.13 22.98
CA THR A 2 -11.05 21.33 23.79
C THR A 2 -12.45 21.55 23.23
N LYS A 3 -13.09 20.51 22.68
CA LYS A 3 -14.49 20.60 22.24
C LYS A 3 -15.36 21.05 23.41
N PRO A 4 -16.27 22.02 23.25
CA PRO A 4 -17.19 22.41 24.31
C PRO A 4 -18.14 21.25 24.58
N LYS A 5 -18.20 20.78 25.83
CA LYS A 5 -19.26 19.91 26.32
C LYS A 5 -20.56 20.70 26.24
N SER A 6 -21.47 20.35 25.34
CA SER A 6 -22.82 20.89 25.34
C SER A 6 -23.44 20.56 26.70
N GLN A 7 -23.79 21.58 27.48
CA GLN A 7 -24.65 21.41 28.64
C GLN A 7 -26.03 21.03 28.11
N SER A 8 -26.33 19.74 28.04
CA SER A 8 -27.69 19.27 27.82
C SER A 8 -28.54 19.68 29.02
N THR A 9 -29.77 20.11 28.74
CA THR A 9 -30.72 20.44 29.81
C THR A 9 -31.29 19.15 30.36
N LYS A 10 -31.62 19.10 31.67
CA LYS A 10 -32.15 17.88 32.31
C LYS A 10 -33.34 17.24 31.57
N LYS A 11 -34.19 18.06 30.93
CA LYS A 11 -35.36 17.61 30.17
C LYS A 11 -34.98 16.94 28.84
N ASP A 12 -33.88 17.36 28.25
CA ASP A 12 -33.31 16.79 27.02
C ASP A 12 -32.69 15.42 27.31
N ASP A 13 -31.97 15.29 28.45
CA ASP A 13 -31.41 14.02 28.91
C ASP A 13 -32.49 12.97 29.20
N GLU A 14 -33.61 13.37 29.82
CA GLU A 14 -34.75 12.47 30.07
C GLU A 14 -35.37 11.95 28.77
N ALA A 15 -35.58 12.84 27.80
CA ALA A 15 -36.15 12.48 26.50
C ALA A 15 -35.23 11.51 25.74
N LEU A 16 -33.93 11.76 25.76
CA LEU A 16 -32.91 10.95 25.09
C LEU A 16 -32.81 9.54 25.71
N VAL A 17 -32.87 9.42 27.04
CA VAL A 17 -32.92 8.12 27.73
C VAL A 17 -34.22 7.38 27.40
N LEU A 18 -35.36 8.07 27.41
CA LEU A 18 -36.65 7.47 27.10
C LEU A 18 -36.71 6.94 25.65
N GLU A 19 -36.24 7.72 24.69
CA GLU A 19 -36.18 7.32 23.27
C GLU A 19 -35.28 6.09 23.09
N TYR A 20 -34.13 6.07 23.77
CA TYR A 20 -33.23 4.92 23.74
C TYR A 20 -33.86 3.65 24.33
N LEU A 21 -34.56 3.76 25.47
CA LEU A 21 -35.27 2.63 26.08
C LEU A 21 -36.42 2.12 25.19
N LYS A 22 -37.16 3.03 24.54
CA LYS A 22 -38.19 2.67 23.55
C LYS A 22 -37.62 1.92 22.36
N LYS A 23 -36.48 2.39 21.82
CA LYS A 23 -35.83 1.77 20.66
C LYS A 23 -35.25 0.40 20.95
N THR A 24 -34.68 0.21 22.14
CA THR A 24 -34.02 -1.06 22.51
C THR A 24 -34.97 -2.09 23.09
N ASN A 25 -36.06 -1.64 23.74
CA ASN A 25 -37.05 -2.46 24.44
C ASN A 25 -36.44 -3.55 25.35
N ARG A 26 -35.22 -3.32 25.87
CA ARG A 26 -34.46 -4.27 26.68
C ARG A 26 -34.61 -3.93 28.16
N PRO A 27 -34.82 -4.91 29.06
CA PRO A 27 -34.71 -4.69 30.50
C PRO A 27 -33.26 -4.40 30.89
N TYR A 28 -33.03 -3.37 31.72
CA TYR A 28 -31.71 -3.01 32.22
C TYR A 28 -31.65 -3.08 33.74
N SER A 29 -30.62 -3.75 34.26
CA SER A 29 -30.33 -3.80 35.70
C SER A 29 -29.36 -2.69 36.13
N ALA A 30 -29.29 -2.40 37.43
CA ALA A 30 -28.38 -1.40 38.00
C ALA A 30 -26.90 -1.59 37.63
N SER A 31 -26.46 -2.84 37.37
CA SER A 31 -25.11 -3.15 36.88
C SER A 31 -24.85 -2.71 35.43
N GLU A 32 -25.90 -2.73 34.59
CA GLU A 32 -25.83 -2.45 33.15
C GLU A 32 -26.12 -0.97 32.81
N TYR A 33 -26.32 -0.10 33.81
CA TYR A 33 -26.48 1.35 33.57
C TYR A 33 -25.28 1.97 32.86
N SER A 34 -24.09 1.38 33.04
CA SER A 34 -22.90 1.80 32.30
C SER A 34 -23.07 1.58 30.80
N ASP A 35 -23.76 0.53 30.38
CA ASP A 35 -23.96 0.20 28.97
C ASP A 35 -24.93 1.20 28.34
N ILE A 36 -25.97 1.62 29.07
CA ILE A 36 -26.86 2.70 28.64
C ILE A 36 -26.05 3.98 28.43
N CYS A 37 -25.22 4.37 29.40
CA CYS A 37 -24.36 5.55 29.27
C CYS A 37 -23.43 5.46 28.06
N LEU A 38 -22.79 4.31 27.83
CA LEU A 38 -21.89 4.09 26.69
C LEU A 38 -22.61 4.12 25.34
N ASN A 39 -23.78 3.49 25.25
CA ASN A 39 -24.60 3.47 24.03
C ASN A 39 -25.17 4.85 23.70
N LEU A 40 -25.33 5.71 24.72
CA LEU A 40 -25.66 7.13 24.57
C LEU A 40 -24.40 8.02 24.44
N HIS A 41 -23.24 7.43 24.11
CA HIS A 41 -21.97 8.14 23.92
C HIS A 41 -21.54 9.02 25.11
N ASN A 42 -21.88 8.58 26.34
CA ASN A 42 -21.68 9.31 27.59
C ASN A 42 -22.36 10.69 27.63
N ALA A 43 -23.43 10.90 26.85
CA ALA A 43 -24.25 12.11 26.91
C ALA A 43 -24.88 12.29 28.30
N VAL A 44 -25.30 11.18 28.93
CA VAL A 44 -25.90 11.18 30.27
C VAL A 44 -24.95 10.54 31.28
N ALA A 45 -24.62 11.26 32.35
CA ALA A 45 -23.79 10.75 33.42
C ALA A 45 -24.52 9.69 34.27
N LYS A 46 -23.80 8.68 34.77
CA LYS A 46 -24.38 7.57 35.57
C LYS A 46 -25.19 8.03 36.79
N SER A 47 -24.76 9.09 37.47
CA SER A 47 -25.48 9.66 38.61
C SER A 47 -26.77 10.38 38.23
N ALA A 48 -26.84 10.94 37.01
CA ALA A 48 -28.04 11.54 36.46
C ALA A 48 -29.00 10.47 35.92
N LEU A 49 -28.47 9.42 35.27
CA LEU A 49 -29.24 8.32 34.72
C LEU A 49 -30.13 7.63 35.77
N THR A 50 -29.60 7.33 36.96
CA THR A 50 -30.41 6.73 38.04
C THR A 50 -31.60 7.62 38.43
N LYS A 51 -31.40 8.95 38.49
CA LYS A 51 -32.48 9.89 38.82
C LYS A 51 -33.52 9.98 37.71
N ILE A 52 -33.05 9.98 36.45
CA ILE A 52 -33.91 9.99 35.26
C ILE A 52 -34.75 8.72 35.21
N LEU A 53 -34.16 7.54 35.44
CA LEU A 53 -34.89 6.26 35.44
C LEU A 53 -35.96 6.21 36.53
N THR A 54 -35.66 6.72 37.74
CA THR A 54 -36.67 6.84 38.79
C THR A 54 -37.78 7.81 38.40
N ALA A 55 -37.43 8.98 37.86
CA ALA A 55 -38.43 9.98 37.42
C ALA A 55 -39.32 9.49 36.26
N LEU A 56 -38.77 8.69 35.34
CA LEU A 56 -39.53 8.03 34.28
C LEU A 56 -40.42 6.91 34.84
N CYS A 57 -39.96 6.22 35.89
CA CYS A 57 -40.77 5.23 36.58
C CYS A 57 -41.95 5.86 37.32
N ASP A 58 -41.73 6.97 38.02
CA ASP A 58 -42.78 7.69 38.75
C ASP A 58 -43.86 8.24 37.81
N ARG A 59 -43.48 8.55 36.56
CA ARG A 59 -44.39 9.02 35.50
C ARG A 59 -45.19 7.88 34.82
N GLY A 60 -44.81 6.63 35.07
CA GLY A 60 -45.37 5.46 34.38
C GLY A 60 -44.79 5.24 32.98
N ASP A 61 -43.76 5.98 32.57
CA ASP A 61 -43.13 5.79 31.25
C ASP A 61 -42.29 4.50 31.21
N VAL A 62 -41.74 4.12 32.36
CA VAL A 62 -40.84 2.98 32.56
C VAL A 62 -41.35 2.16 33.74
N ARG A 63 -41.32 0.84 33.65
CA ARG A 63 -41.64 -0.04 34.77
C ARG A 63 -40.37 -0.42 35.51
N CYS A 64 -40.35 -0.19 36.82
CA CYS A 64 -39.28 -0.62 37.71
C CYS A 64 -39.72 -1.80 38.57
N LYS A 65 -38.87 -2.82 38.69
CA LYS A 65 -39.02 -3.89 39.67
C LYS A 65 -37.76 -4.06 40.48
N THR A 66 -37.91 -4.01 41.80
CA THR A 66 -36.80 -4.12 42.75
C THR A 66 -36.70 -5.54 43.30
N TYR A 67 -35.52 -6.12 43.19
CA TYR A 67 -35.13 -7.42 43.72
C TYR A 67 -34.03 -7.22 44.78
N GLY A 68 -34.42 -7.11 46.04
CA GLY A 68 -33.50 -6.84 47.15
C GLY A 68 -32.80 -5.48 46.99
N LYS A 69 -31.49 -5.49 46.72
CA LYS A 69 -30.68 -4.28 46.52
C LYS A 69 -30.59 -3.81 45.05
N GLN A 70 -31.09 -4.59 44.09
CA GLN A 70 -31.00 -4.28 42.66
C GLN A 70 -32.38 -3.95 42.10
N SER A 71 -32.42 -2.98 41.18
CA SER A 71 -33.63 -2.61 40.46
C SER A 71 -33.43 -2.85 38.97
N VAL A 72 -34.49 -3.33 38.31
CA VAL A 72 -34.55 -3.55 36.86
C VAL A 72 -35.58 -2.60 36.28
N TYR A 73 -35.17 -1.84 35.26
CA TYR A 73 -36.00 -0.87 34.55
C TYR A 73 -36.23 -1.34 33.12
N VAL A 74 -37.47 -1.29 32.67
CA VAL A 74 -37.87 -1.62 31.30
C VAL A 74 -38.92 -0.62 30.84
N ILE A 75 -38.95 -0.27 29.56
CA ILE A 75 -40.02 0.58 29.02
C ILE A 75 -41.38 -0.09 29.28
N ASP A 76 -42.38 0.70 29.66
CA ASP A 76 -43.69 0.14 29.98
C ASP A 76 -44.35 -0.42 28.71
N GLN A 77 -44.68 -1.71 28.73
CA GLN A 77 -45.19 -2.40 27.53
C GLN A 77 -46.63 -2.01 27.21
N ASP A 78 -47.38 -1.52 28.21
CA ASP A 78 -48.79 -1.11 28.06
C ASP A 78 -48.93 0.13 27.16
N GLN A 79 -47.82 0.82 26.84
CA GLN A 79 -47.77 1.93 25.87
C GLN A 79 -47.75 1.48 24.41
N PHE A 80 -47.54 0.19 24.14
CA PHE A 80 -47.52 -0.36 22.79
C PHE A 80 -48.83 -1.07 22.49
N GLU A 81 -49.29 -0.96 21.24
CA GLU A 81 -50.45 -1.72 20.77
C GLU A 81 -50.10 -3.20 20.68
N ASN A 82 -50.95 -4.04 21.26
CA ASN A 82 -50.84 -5.49 21.10
C ASN A 82 -51.60 -5.89 19.83
N PRO A 83 -50.89 -6.32 18.76
CA PRO A 83 -51.56 -6.78 17.55
C PRO A 83 -52.40 -8.02 17.84
N SER A 84 -53.53 -8.11 17.14
CA SER A 84 -54.39 -9.29 17.12
C SER A 84 -53.71 -10.49 16.45
N PRO A 85 -54.19 -11.73 16.68
CA PRO A 85 -53.65 -12.91 16.00
C PRO A 85 -53.69 -12.80 14.47
N GLU A 86 -54.73 -12.18 13.91
CA GLU A 86 -54.86 -11.97 12.46
C GLU A 86 -53.79 -10.99 11.95
N GLU A 87 -53.57 -9.88 12.65
CA GLU A 87 -52.53 -8.91 12.30
C GLU A 87 -51.14 -9.52 12.38
N LEU A 88 -50.87 -10.36 13.39
CA LEU A 88 -49.61 -11.12 13.49
C LEU A 88 -49.39 -12.02 12.27
N THR A 89 -50.42 -12.74 11.81
CA THR A 89 -50.28 -13.58 10.60
C THR A 89 -50.00 -12.78 9.34
N ILE A 90 -50.61 -11.59 9.20
CA ILE A 90 -50.35 -10.68 8.08
C ILE A 90 -48.91 -10.14 8.14
N MET A 91 -48.43 -9.78 9.34
CA MET A 91 -47.06 -9.32 9.55
C MET A 91 -46.04 -10.42 9.22
N ASP A 92 -46.28 -11.66 9.66
CA ASP A 92 -45.40 -12.80 9.37
C ASP A 92 -45.33 -13.09 7.86
N ALA A 93 -46.46 -13.06 7.16
CA ALA A 93 -46.50 -13.21 5.70
C ALA A 93 -45.69 -12.10 5.00
N LYS A 94 -45.81 -10.85 5.47
CA LYS A 94 -45.05 -9.72 4.93
C LYS A 94 -43.56 -9.82 5.23
N ILE A 95 -43.17 -10.31 6.41
CA ILE A 95 -41.76 -10.55 6.77
C ILE A 95 -41.16 -11.58 5.81
N GLU A 96 -41.88 -12.65 5.52
CA GLU A 96 -41.41 -13.71 4.62
C GLU A 96 -41.29 -13.22 3.18
N ASP A 97 -42.29 -12.48 2.68
CA ASP A 97 -42.22 -11.83 1.35
C ASP A 97 -41.01 -10.88 1.24
N LEU A 98 -40.80 -10.02 2.24
CA LEU A 98 -39.65 -9.11 2.27
C LEU A 98 -38.32 -9.85 2.32
N ARG A 99 -38.22 -10.97 3.06
CA ARG A 99 -37.02 -11.81 3.10
C ARG A 99 -36.70 -12.40 1.73
N GLN A 100 -37.71 -12.88 1.02
CA GLN A 100 -37.54 -13.41 -0.34
C GLN A 100 -37.09 -12.32 -1.31
N GLN A 101 -37.69 -11.12 -1.25
CA GLN A 101 -37.27 -9.98 -2.06
C GLN A 101 -35.82 -9.57 -1.78
N ILE A 102 -35.41 -9.56 -0.49
CA ILE A 102 -34.02 -9.28 -0.10
C ILE A 102 -33.07 -10.30 -0.72
N ALA A 103 -33.39 -11.60 -0.63
CA ALA A 103 -32.55 -12.65 -1.20
C ALA A 103 -32.37 -12.47 -2.72
N VAL A 104 -33.46 -12.24 -3.45
CA VAL A 104 -33.44 -12.01 -4.90
C VAL A 104 -32.61 -10.77 -5.27
N LEU A 105 -32.76 -9.67 -4.53
CA LEU A 105 -32.00 -8.44 -4.79
C LEU A 105 -30.52 -8.59 -4.45
N GLN A 106 -30.18 -9.32 -3.40
CA GLN A 106 -28.79 -9.62 -3.03
C GLN A 106 -28.10 -10.44 -4.12
N ASP A 107 -28.76 -11.47 -4.66
CA ASP A 107 -28.21 -12.28 -5.76
C ASP A 107 -28.04 -11.45 -7.04
N LYS A 108 -29.03 -10.63 -7.40
CA LYS A 108 -28.90 -9.70 -8.53
C LYS A 108 -27.73 -8.73 -8.36
N ASN A 109 -27.58 -8.17 -7.16
CA ASN A 109 -26.48 -7.25 -6.85
C ASN A 109 -25.11 -7.94 -6.98
N LYS A 110 -25.01 -9.18 -6.48
CA LYS A 110 -23.80 -10.00 -6.61
C LYS A 110 -23.43 -10.25 -8.06
N HIS A 111 -24.39 -10.65 -8.89
CA HIS A 111 -24.15 -10.89 -10.32
C HIS A 111 -23.77 -9.61 -11.08
N MET A 112 -24.42 -8.48 -10.79
CA MET A 112 -24.06 -7.20 -11.38
C MET A 112 -22.66 -6.74 -10.97
N LYS A 113 -22.28 -6.90 -9.70
CA LYS A 113 -20.93 -6.60 -9.22
C LYS A 113 -19.87 -7.45 -9.90
N GLN A 114 -20.11 -8.75 -10.07
CA GLN A 114 -19.20 -9.64 -10.80
C GLN A 114 -19.04 -9.21 -12.26
N SER A 115 -20.15 -8.87 -12.92
CA SER A 115 -20.15 -8.40 -14.31
C SER A 115 -19.38 -7.08 -14.46
N LEU A 116 -19.60 -6.15 -13.54
CA LEU A 116 -18.90 -4.86 -13.51
C LEU A 116 -17.40 -5.05 -13.29
N GLN A 117 -17.01 -5.92 -12.34
CA GLN A 117 -15.61 -6.23 -12.08
C GLN A 117 -14.94 -6.83 -13.32
N LEU A 118 -15.60 -7.77 -14.00
CA LEU A 118 -15.11 -8.35 -15.25
C LEU A 118 -14.90 -7.28 -16.32
N LEU A 119 -15.88 -6.39 -16.52
CA LEU A 119 -15.79 -5.31 -17.51
C LEU A 119 -14.71 -4.28 -17.19
N THR A 120 -14.52 -3.96 -15.90
CA THR A 120 -13.58 -2.92 -15.47
C THR A 120 -12.13 -3.42 -15.45
N THR A 121 -11.93 -4.73 -15.27
CA THR A 121 -10.59 -5.35 -15.33
C THR A 121 -10.12 -5.61 -16.75
N GLN A 122 -11.05 -5.70 -17.71
CA GLN A 122 -10.72 -5.82 -19.11
C GLN A 122 -10.26 -4.46 -19.66
N LYS A 123 -9.19 -4.49 -20.46
CA LYS A 123 -8.78 -3.32 -21.24
C LYS A 123 -9.84 -3.01 -22.29
N THR A 124 -10.05 -1.74 -22.53
CA THR A 124 -10.93 -1.30 -23.61
C THR A 124 -10.34 -1.67 -24.96
N THR A 125 -11.19 -1.80 -25.98
CA THR A 125 -10.76 -2.08 -27.35
C THR A 125 -9.74 -1.06 -27.87
N ALA A 126 -9.90 0.22 -27.49
CA ALA A 126 -8.97 1.29 -27.87
C ALA A 126 -7.58 1.08 -27.24
N GLU A 127 -7.52 0.76 -25.94
CA GLU A 127 -6.25 0.46 -25.26
C GLU A 127 -5.58 -0.79 -25.84
N LEU A 128 -6.36 -1.82 -26.18
CA LEU A 128 -5.84 -3.03 -26.83
C LEU A 128 -5.24 -2.72 -28.22
N GLN A 129 -5.86 -1.81 -28.97
CA GLN A 129 -5.33 -1.37 -30.27
C GLN A 129 -4.01 -0.61 -30.13
N GLU A 130 -3.89 0.28 -29.13
CA GLU A 130 -2.62 0.96 -28.85
C GLU A 130 -1.52 -0.01 -28.43
N ILE A 131 -1.84 -0.97 -27.55
CA ILE A 131 -0.89 -2.02 -27.13
C ILE A 131 -0.46 -2.87 -28.31
N SER A 132 -1.39 -3.26 -29.19
CA SER A 132 -1.05 -4.02 -30.40
C SER A 132 -0.07 -3.26 -31.27
N LYS A 133 -0.33 -1.96 -31.51
CA LYS A 133 0.55 -1.11 -32.32
C LYS A 133 1.95 -0.99 -31.72
N ASP A 134 2.05 -0.76 -30.40
CA ASP A 134 3.34 -0.68 -29.71
C ASP A 134 4.11 -2.02 -29.77
N LEU A 135 3.40 -3.15 -29.63
CA LEU A 135 4.00 -4.47 -29.78
C LEU A 135 4.49 -4.73 -31.21
N ASP A 136 3.71 -4.35 -32.22
CA ASP A 136 4.09 -4.49 -33.63
C ASP A 136 5.32 -3.65 -33.96
N GLU A 137 5.40 -2.42 -33.45
CA GLU A 137 6.58 -1.56 -33.57
C GLU A 137 7.81 -2.20 -32.90
N LYS A 138 7.67 -2.73 -31.68
CA LYS A 138 8.75 -3.44 -30.97
C LYS A 138 9.22 -4.68 -31.72
N ILE A 139 8.30 -5.48 -32.26
CA ILE A 139 8.62 -6.65 -33.07
C ILE A 139 9.41 -6.23 -34.31
N SER A 140 8.99 -5.17 -35.00
CA SER A 140 9.70 -4.63 -36.17
C SER A 140 11.13 -4.19 -35.82
N ILE A 141 11.30 -3.42 -34.74
CA ILE A 141 12.61 -2.95 -34.28
C ILE A 141 13.53 -4.13 -33.92
N LEU A 142 13.03 -5.07 -33.12
CA LEU A 142 13.81 -6.23 -32.69
C LEU A 142 14.14 -7.15 -33.87
N GLY A 143 13.21 -7.32 -34.82
CA GLY A 143 13.43 -8.08 -36.05
C GLY A 143 14.52 -7.45 -36.92
N ASN A 144 14.48 -6.13 -37.12
CA ASN A 144 15.52 -5.41 -37.86
C ASN A 144 16.91 -5.53 -37.18
N ARG A 145 16.95 -5.42 -35.85
CA ARG A 145 18.19 -5.62 -35.09
C ARG A 145 18.72 -7.04 -35.24
N LEU A 146 17.85 -8.04 -35.14
CA LEU A 146 18.21 -9.44 -35.31
C LEU A 146 18.75 -9.71 -36.73
N ASN A 147 18.09 -9.20 -37.76
CA ASN A 147 18.53 -9.31 -39.14
C ASN A 147 19.90 -8.65 -39.36
N SER A 148 20.13 -7.46 -38.78
CA SER A 148 21.44 -6.79 -38.85
C SER A 148 22.55 -7.64 -38.23
N LEU A 149 22.31 -8.22 -37.05
CA LEU A 149 23.25 -9.11 -36.38
C LEU A 149 23.49 -10.42 -37.16
N GLN A 150 22.47 -10.97 -37.81
CA GLN A 150 22.57 -12.20 -38.61
C GLN A 150 23.20 -11.99 -39.99
N SER A 151 23.01 -10.81 -40.60
CA SER A 151 23.52 -10.47 -41.94
C SER A 151 25.05 -10.34 -42.00
N GLY A 152 25.75 -10.44 -40.87
CA GLY A 152 27.21 -10.33 -40.80
C GLY A 152 27.75 -8.91 -40.97
N THR A 153 26.87 -7.89 -40.98
CA THR A 153 27.25 -6.47 -41.06
C THR A 153 28.01 -5.99 -39.81
N VAL A 154 27.77 -6.66 -38.67
CA VAL A 154 28.48 -6.42 -37.40
C VAL A 154 29.46 -7.57 -37.17
N GLN A 155 30.75 -7.28 -36.98
CA GLN A 155 31.73 -8.28 -36.55
C GLN A 155 31.35 -8.78 -35.15
N LEU A 156 30.76 -9.96 -35.09
CA LEU A 156 30.47 -10.65 -33.84
C LEU A 156 31.76 -11.29 -33.33
N ILE A 157 32.40 -10.65 -32.35
CA ILE A 157 33.51 -11.24 -31.60
C ILE A 157 32.91 -12.26 -30.64
N THR A 158 33.41 -13.50 -30.66
CA THR A 158 32.99 -14.51 -29.70
C THR A 158 33.47 -14.17 -28.29
N VAL A 159 32.78 -14.65 -27.26
CA VAL A 159 33.20 -14.45 -25.87
C VAL A 159 34.63 -14.96 -25.64
N ASP A 160 35.01 -16.06 -26.28
CA ASP A 160 36.36 -16.63 -26.20
C ASP A 160 37.42 -15.75 -26.86
N GLU A 161 37.12 -15.15 -28.01
CA GLU A 161 38.02 -14.21 -28.69
C GLU A 161 38.18 -12.92 -27.88
N MET A 162 37.10 -12.38 -27.31
CA MET A 162 37.14 -11.22 -26.43
C MET A 162 38.04 -11.48 -25.23
N GLN A 163 37.86 -12.62 -24.55
CA GLN A 163 38.70 -13.01 -23.41
C GLN A 163 40.17 -13.17 -23.78
N LYS A 164 40.48 -13.70 -24.98
CA LYS A 164 41.86 -13.80 -25.47
C LYS A 164 42.48 -12.43 -25.72
N ILE A 165 41.73 -11.51 -26.33
CA ILE A 165 42.17 -10.13 -26.58
C ILE A 165 42.43 -9.43 -25.24
N ASP A 166 41.53 -9.55 -24.28
CA ASP A 166 41.67 -8.92 -22.97
C ASP A 166 42.89 -9.44 -22.21
N LYS A 167 43.10 -10.76 -22.19
CA LYS A 167 44.28 -11.39 -21.58
C LYS A 167 45.57 -10.93 -22.25
N ASN A 168 45.60 -10.89 -23.57
CA ASN A 168 46.78 -10.44 -24.30
C ASN A 168 47.08 -8.95 -24.01
N TYR A 169 46.04 -8.11 -23.97
CA TYR A 169 46.16 -6.70 -23.61
C TYR A 169 46.76 -6.52 -22.21
N GLU A 170 46.25 -7.23 -21.21
CA GLU A 170 46.78 -7.20 -19.84
C GLU A 170 48.23 -7.68 -19.75
N GLN A 171 48.57 -8.76 -20.47
CA GLN A 171 49.93 -9.28 -20.53
C GLN A 171 50.90 -8.28 -21.15
N MET A 172 50.55 -7.68 -22.30
CA MET A 172 51.39 -6.70 -22.96
C MET A 172 51.55 -5.43 -22.11
N ARG A 173 50.49 -4.97 -21.43
CA ARG A 173 50.56 -3.87 -20.47
C ARG A 173 51.52 -4.18 -19.32
N LYS A 174 51.45 -5.39 -18.76
CA LYS A 174 52.38 -5.80 -17.71
C LYS A 174 53.82 -5.78 -18.20
N ILE A 175 54.10 -6.39 -19.36
CA ILE A 175 55.46 -6.42 -19.94
C ILE A 175 55.98 -5.00 -20.18
N TRP A 176 55.13 -4.11 -20.70
CA TRP A 176 55.50 -2.71 -20.93
C TRP A 176 55.87 -1.98 -19.63
N LYS A 177 55.03 -2.13 -18.58
CA LYS A 177 55.31 -1.58 -17.23
C LYS A 177 56.63 -2.11 -16.66
N ASP A 178 56.82 -3.42 -16.68
CA ASP A 178 58.01 -4.08 -16.12
C ASP A 178 59.27 -3.63 -16.86
N ARG A 179 59.23 -3.54 -18.19
CA ARG A 179 60.38 -3.08 -19.01
C ARG A 179 60.71 -1.61 -18.80
N LYS A 180 59.70 -0.73 -18.69
CA LYS A 180 59.94 0.70 -18.42
C LYS A 180 60.46 0.94 -17.01
N ALA A 181 59.99 0.19 -16.01
CA ALA A 181 60.54 0.24 -14.66
C ALA A 181 62.03 -0.16 -14.66
N LEU A 182 62.36 -1.31 -15.27
CA LEU A 182 63.76 -1.76 -15.40
C LEU A 182 64.63 -0.74 -16.15
N PHE A 183 64.11 -0.15 -17.22
CA PHE A 183 64.83 0.89 -17.95
C PHE A 183 65.09 2.13 -17.08
N ARG A 184 64.10 2.60 -16.31
CA ARG A 184 64.28 3.73 -15.38
C ARG A 184 65.34 3.43 -14.33
N ASP A 185 65.27 2.25 -13.70
CA ASP A 185 66.26 1.84 -12.68
C ASP A 185 67.69 1.83 -13.25
N LEU A 186 67.87 1.26 -14.45
CA LEU A 186 69.17 1.24 -15.13
C LEU A 186 69.63 2.63 -15.56
N TRP A 187 68.71 3.45 -16.05
CA TRP A 187 69.00 4.80 -16.50
C TRP A 187 69.42 5.69 -15.35
N ASP A 188 68.74 5.61 -14.21
CA ASP A 188 69.06 6.35 -13.00
C ASP A 188 70.46 5.98 -12.49
N ALA A 189 70.80 4.68 -12.50
CA ALA A 189 72.14 4.21 -12.14
C ALA A 189 73.25 4.69 -13.10
N VAL A 190 72.99 4.72 -14.41
CA VAL A 190 73.97 5.17 -15.42
C VAL A 190 74.13 6.69 -15.44
N SER A 191 73.05 7.42 -15.13
CA SER A 191 73.04 8.88 -15.13
C SER A 191 73.43 9.49 -13.77
N GLU A 192 73.69 8.66 -12.75
CA GLU A 192 74.17 9.09 -11.44
C GLU A 192 75.48 9.89 -11.57
N GLY A 193 75.44 11.19 -11.26
CA GLY A 193 76.58 12.11 -11.37
C GLY A 193 76.73 12.82 -12.73
N VAL A 194 75.81 12.60 -13.68
CA VAL A 194 75.76 13.35 -14.95
C VAL A 194 75.04 14.69 -14.74
N VAL A 195 75.63 15.80 -15.19
CA VAL A 195 75.09 17.17 -14.99
C VAL A 195 73.78 17.41 -15.75
N SER A 196 73.62 16.82 -16.94
CA SER A 196 72.38 16.89 -17.74
C SER A 196 72.00 15.51 -18.29
N PRO A 197 71.25 14.69 -17.53
CA PRO A 197 70.78 13.39 -17.99
C PRO A 197 69.87 13.47 -19.23
N SER A 198 69.10 14.56 -19.39
CA SER A 198 68.19 14.75 -20.52
C SER A 198 68.94 14.90 -21.85
N GLU A 199 70.02 15.70 -21.89
CA GLU A 199 70.86 15.87 -23.09
C GLU A 199 71.59 14.57 -23.45
N LEU A 200 72.01 13.79 -22.44
CA LEU A 200 72.60 12.47 -22.66
C LEU A 200 71.59 11.50 -23.29
N LYS A 201 70.33 11.54 -22.84
CA LYS A 201 69.24 10.74 -23.38
C LYS A 201 68.97 11.05 -24.85
N GLU A 202 68.90 12.34 -25.20
CA GLU A 202 68.75 12.83 -26.57
C GLU A 202 69.94 12.43 -27.46
N ARG A 203 71.18 12.58 -26.96
CA ARG A 203 72.39 12.19 -27.69
C ARG A 203 72.46 10.68 -27.96
N LEU A 204 71.91 9.86 -27.06
CA LEU A 204 71.80 8.41 -27.23
C LEU A 204 70.58 7.98 -28.07
N GLY A 205 69.74 8.93 -28.48
CA GLY A 205 68.53 8.68 -29.27
C GLY A 205 67.45 7.91 -28.50
N ILE A 206 67.38 8.08 -27.18
CA ILE A 206 66.37 7.41 -26.35
C ILE A 206 65.16 8.33 -26.21
N GLU A 207 64.01 7.86 -26.70
CA GLU A 207 62.75 8.57 -26.63
C GLU A 207 61.84 7.98 -25.54
N ASP A 208 61.04 8.84 -24.89
CA ASP A 208 59.99 8.41 -23.99
C ASP A 208 58.65 8.27 -24.73
N ASP A 209 57.79 7.39 -24.21
CA ASP A 209 56.49 7.15 -24.81
C ASP A 209 55.57 8.36 -24.53
N GLU A 210 54.74 8.73 -25.49
CA GLU A 210 53.82 9.89 -25.37
C GLU A 210 52.80 9.74 -24.23
N ILE A 211 52.51 8.50 -23.83
CA ILE A 211 51.56 8.15 -22.76
C ILE A 211 52.31 7.42 -21.66
N ASP A 212 52.04 7.82 -20.42
CA ASP A 212 52.61 7.14 -19.25
C ASP A 212 52.07 5.70 -19.11
N PHE A 213 52.98 4.75 -18.88
CA PHE A 213 52.67 3.33 -18.69
C PHE A 213 51.78 3.06 -17.48
N SER A 214 51.69 4.01 -16.54
CA SER A 214 50.78 3.94 -15.40
C SER A 214 49.30 4.03 -15.82
N VAL A 215 49.01 4.65 -16.96
CA VAL A 215 47.66 4.93 -17.44
C VAL A 215 47.12 3.77 -18.28
N ASP A 216 45.84 3.47 -18.10
CA ASP A 216 45.10 2.54 -18.95
C ASP A 216 44.38 3.27 -20.07
N LEU A 217 44.88 3.14 -21.30
CA LEU A 217 44.32 3.75 -22.49
C LEU A 217 42.90 3.29 -22.84
N LEU A 218 42.46 2.14 -22.33
CA LEU A 218 41.12 1.58 -22.58
C LEU A 218 40.18 1.71 -21.39
N SER A 219 40.62 2.29 -20.26
CA SER A 219 39.79 2.41 -19.04
C SER A 219 38.50 3.22 -19.20
N GLY A 220 38.43 4.13 -20.17
CA GLY A 220 37.22 4.93 -20.45
C GLY A 220 36.28 4.31 -21.48
N ILE A 221 36.64 3.17 -22.07
CA ILE A 221 35.91 2.51 -23.17
C ILE A 221 35.42 1.12 -22.76
N ARG A 222 36.08 0.48 -21.78
CA ARG A 222 35.66 -0.79 -21.18
C ARG A 222 34.50 -0.65 -20.20
#